data_AF-A0A1V5GSD1-F1
#
_entry.id   AF-A0A1V5GSD1-F1
#
_cell.length_a   1.000
_cell.length_b   1.000
_cell.length_c   1.000
_cell.angle_alpha   90.00
_cell.angle_beta   90.00
_cell.angle_gamma   90.00
#
_symmetry.space_group_name_H-M   'P 1'
#
loop_
_entity.id
_entity.type
_entity.pdbx_description
1 polymer ?
#
loop_
_entity_poly.entity_id
_entity_poly.type
_entity_poly.pdbx_seq_one_letter_code
_entity_poly.pdbx_strand_id
1 'polypeptide(L)'
;MSYEFTDHEKAVMEKMTLQKHKDLMAELESEARKSFEKNVKPENIGKIESWIGTDEQIEGMLFWDKGGKFDDPEWHSLKPADPVNEALWTAAKAHFAKLRAAAVKSQRIADLTLYSYFNPGLLYTGVAPAVRDGGAFKGVEFRVIGSVETAVDSLTIAPVEGGYKVAFGACSGSRFTGVSILASDNYSLTQLMQLIDRRLAPQGFEVEVQDQNGKAIEFDKETTRAIRRELKTAVDLGWGEFLTLQASKTEASVEAALATADLLVSTYYDRFGLERECLNIGKVYGNFAILREDNFQQYLPDGPYSGKKGLILLTATLVCRRCRRELKGFRDMAKNFPNVQFALVNLNSPQFTFYKRVFGDIGGGDPDEFRKTTPYVTPFIIAYAPDENGVLKYVDYYGTKKDDHSPEYEDGERMIKTCILKA
;
A
#
# COMPACT_ATOMS: atom_id res chain seq x y z
N MET A 1 30.23 -14.61 22.28
CA MET A 1 29.90 -13.55 23.26
C MET A 1 28.59 -13.94 23.93
N SER A 2 28.56 -14.06 25.26
CA SER A 2 27.30 -14.28 25.98
C SER A 2 26.48 -13.00 25.91
N TYR A 3 25.35 -13.04 25.21
CA TYR A 3 24.41 -11.94 25.17
C TYR A 3 23.73 -11.84 26.54
N GLU A 4 23.93 -10.72 27.23
CA GLU A 4 23.21 -10.44 28.47
C GLU A 4 21.86 -9.78 28.14
N PHE A 5 20.77 -10.40 28.60
CA PHE A 5 19.43 -9.85 28.44
C PHE A 5 19.24 -8.61 29.34
N THR A 6 18.57 -7.59 28.80
CA THR A 6 18.10 -6.43 29.57
C THR A 6 17.03 -6.84 30.58
N ASP A 7 16.75 -6.00 31.57
CA ASP A 7 15.69 -6.29 32.55
C ASP A 7 14.30 -6.34 31.93
N HIS A 8 14.08 -5.58 30.86
CA HIS A 8 12.87 -5.67 30.03
C HIS A 8 12.77 -7.03 29.33
N GLU A 9 13.83 -7.48 28.65
CA GLU A 9 13.89 -8.78 27.98
C GLU A 9 13.68 -9.93 28.96
N LYS A 10 14.28 -9.86 30.16
CA LYS A 10 14.04 -10.85 31.23
C LYS A 10 12.58 -10.90 31.65
N ALA A 11 11.93 -9.74 31.85
CA ALA A 11 10.53 -9.67 32.22
C ALA A 11 9.59 -10.24 31.13
N VAL A 12 9.91 -10.01 29.86
CA VAL A 12 9.16 -10.63 28.75
C VAL A 12 9.42 -12.14 28.67
N MET A 13 10.64 -12.60 28.92
CA MET A 13 11.00 -14.03 28.99
C MET A 13 10.27 -14.80 30.11
N GLU A 14 9.76 -14.15 31.14
CA GLU A 14 8.91 -14.80 32.14
C GLU A 14 7.49 -15.09 31.62
N LYS A 15 7.09 -14.41 30.54
CA LYS A 15 5.75 -14.47 29.93
C LYS A 15 5.74 -15.20 28.58
N MET A 16 6.90 -15.35 27.95
CA MET A 16 7.13 -16.07 26.70
C MET A 16 8.16 -17.18 26.93
N THR A 17 8.12 -18.28 26.17
CA THR A 17 9.14 -19.33 26.33
C THR A 17 10.55 -18.79 26.03
N LEU A 18 11.55 -19.24 26.79
CA LEU A 18 12.95 -18.83 26.63
C LEU A 18 13.46 -18.98 25.19
N GLN A 19 13.09 -20.08 24.54
CA GLN A 19 13.52 -20.36 23.17
C GLN A 19 12.89 -19.37 22.18
N LYS A 20 11.58 -19.11 22.28
CA LYS A 20 10.88 -18.15 21.41
C LYS A 20 11.44 -16.73 21.55
N HIS A 21 11.78 -16.33 22.77
CA HIS A 21 12.43 -15.03 23.00
C HIS A 21 13.84 -14.97 22.39
N LYS A 22 14.65 -16.03 22.56
CA LYS A 22 16.00 -16.11 21.95
C LYS A 22 15.93 -16.04 20.43
N ASP A 23 15.01 -16.79 19.83
CA ASP A 23 14.82 -16.81 18.38
C ASP A 23 14.40 -15.43 17.89
N LEU A 24 13.44 -14.78 18.57
CA LEU A 24 13.04 -13.41 18.24
C LEU A 24 14.23 -12.44 18.30
N MET A 25 14.98 -12.39 19.40
CA MET A 25 16.11 -11.47 19.56
C MET A 25 17.23 -11.69 18.55
N ALA A 26 17.44 -12.93 18.10
CA ALA A 26 18.41 -13.24 17.06
C ALA A 26 18.00 -12.70 15.68
N GLU A 27 16.70 -12.48 15.46
CA GLU A 27 16.14 -12.01 14.19
C GLU A 27 15.88 -10.51 14.15
N LEU A 28 15.85 -9.82 15.30
CA LEU A 28 15.54 -8.39 15.35
C LEU A 28 16.72 -7.54 14.88
N GLU A 29 16.46 -6.71 13.88
CA GLU A 29 17.30 -5.56 13.57
C GLU A 29 17.25 -4.50 14.68
N SER A 30 18.24 -3.60 14.71
CA SER A 30 18.40 -2.60 15.78
C SER A 30 17.13 -1.76 16.02
N GLU A 31 16.46 -1.31 14.96
CA GLU A 31 15.26 -0.47 15.09
C GLU A 31 14.03 -1.27 15.57
N ALA A 32 13.88 -2.51 15.11
CA ALA A 32 12.81 -3.39 15.58
C ALA A 32 13.01 -3.74 17.07
N ARG A 33 14.26 -3.95 17.51
CA ARG A 33 14.59 -4.16 18.92
C ARG A 33 14.31 -2.92 19.78
N LYS A 34 14.72 -1.73 19.35
CA LYS A 34 14.36 -0.46 20.03
C LYS A 34 12.85 -0.29 20.13
N SER A 35 12.11 -0.63 19.07
CA SER A 35 10.65 -0.58 19.07
C SER A 35 10.06 -1.57 20.06
N PHE A 36 10.58 -2.79 20.13
CA PHE A 36 10.17 -3.81 21.08
C PHE A 36 10.34 -3.31 22.53
N GLU A 37 11.54 -2.85 22.88
CA GLU A 37 11.85 -2.31 24.22
C GLU A 37 10.96 -1.11 24.59
N LYS A 38 10.69 -0.22 23.62
CA LYS A 38 9.90 0.99 23.85
C LYS A 38 8.40 0.75 23.94
N ASN A 39 7.86 -0.16 23.12
CA ASN A 39 6.42 -0.26 22.89
C ASN A 39 5.77 -1.53 23.45
N VAL A 40 6.53 -2.62 23.61
CA VAL A 40 5.99 -3.90 24.08
C VAL A 40 6.15 -3.98 25.58
N LYS A 41 5.05 -3.89 26.32
CA LYS A 41 5.10 -4.07 27.77
C LYS A 41 5.02 -5.56 28.14
N PRO A 42 5.78 -6.05 29.14
CA PRO A 42 5.74 -7.46 29.53
C PRO A 42 4.33 -7.99 29.82
N GLU A 43 3.46 -7.18 30.42
CA GLU A 43 2.07 -7.54 30.69
C GLU A 43 1.19 -7.72 29.44
N ASN A 44 1.59 -7.15 28.30
CA ASN A 44 0.80 -7.15 27.06
C ASN A 44 1.25 -8.22 26.06
N ILE A 45 2.35 -8.94 26.30
CA ILE A 45 2.89 -9.88 25.30
C ILE A 45 1.89 -10.98 24.92
N GLY A 46 1.20 -11.58 25.90
CA GLY A 46 0.22 -12.63 25.64
C GLY A 46 -0.98 -12.13 24.82
N LYS A 47 -1.38 -10.87 25.03
CA LYS A 47 -2.42 -10.21 24.24
C LYS A 47 -1.95 -9.96 22.81
N ILE A 48 -0.72 -9.46 22.63
CA ILE A 48 -0.13 -9.26 21.29
C ILE A 48 -0.09 -10.59 20.53
N GLU A 49 0.43 -11.64 21.17
CA GLU A 49 0.53 -12.95 20.55
C GLU A 49 -0.83 -13.55 20.16
N SER A 50 -1.90 -13.24 20.91
CA SER A 50 -3.23 -13.82 20.66
C SER A 50 -3.87 -13.37 19.35
N TRP A 51 -3.45 -12.25 18.76
CA TRP A 51 -4.10 -11.67 17.58
C TRP A 51 -3.23 -11.67 16.31
N ILE A 52 -1.94 -12.01 16.39
CA ILE A 52 -1.05 -12.02 15.22
C ILE A 52 -1.47 -13.09 14.20
N GLY A 53 -2.00 -14.22 14.68
CA GLY A 53 -2.39 -15.36 13.86
C GLY A 53 -1.22 -16.28 13.47
N THR A 54 -1.55 -17.38 12.80
CA THR A 54 -0.58 -18.33 12.21
C THR A 54 0.05 -17.77 10.94
N ASP A 55 1.11 -18.40 10.45
CA ASP A 55 1.77 -17.98 9.21
C ASP A 55 0.82 -18.08 8.00
N GLU A 56 -0.05 -19.08 7.98
CA GLU A 56 -1.08 -19.24 6.94
C GLU A 56 -2.13 -18.12 7.00
N GLN A 57 -2.51 -17.68 8.21
CA GLN A 57 -3.44 -16.57 8.38
C GLN A 57 -2.81 -15.24 7.92
N ILE A 58 -1.54 -14.99 8.30
CA ILE A 58 -0.79 -13.83 7.83
C ILE A 58 -0.66 -13.86 6.30
N GLU A 59 -0.31 -15.02 5.74
CA GLU A 59 -0.19 -15.19 4.30
C GLU A 59 -1.51 -14.91 3.57
N GLY A 60 -2.62 -15.46 4.04
CA GLY A 60 -3.95 -15.21 3.47
C GLY A 60 -4.41 -13.76 3.57
N MET A 61 -3.92 -13.03 4.58
CA MET A 61 -4.13 -11.59 4.75
C MET A 61 -3.25 -10.76 3.81
N LEU A 62 -1.99 -11.14 3.59
CA LEU A 62 -1.06 -10.37 2.76
C LEU A 62 -1.24 -10.62 1.26
N PHE A 63 -1.58 -11.86 0.87
CA PHE A 63 -1.66 -12.33 -0.52
C PHE A 63 -3.11 -12.63 -0.93
N TRP A 64 -3.99 -11.67 -0.66
CA TRP A 64 -5.43 -11.80 -0.84
C TRP A 64 -5.90 -11.58 -2.29
N ASP A 65 -5.14 -10.82 -3.07
CA ASP A 65 -5.49 -10.51 -4.46
C ASP A 65 -5.27 -11.73 -5.38
N LYS A 66 -6.27 -11.99 -6.22
CA LYS A 66 -6.36 -13.18 -7.08
C LYS A 66 -7.04 -12.84 -8.40
N GLY A 67 -6.68 -13.59 -9.45
CA GLY A 67 -7.30 -13.51 -10.75
C GLY A 67 -6.33 -13.15 -11.88
N GLY A 68 -6.88 -13.10 -13.09
CA GLY A 68 -6.12 -12.87 -14.31
C GLY A 68 -5.10 -13.99 -14.60
N LYS A 69 -4.12 -13.69 -15.45
CA LYS A 69 -3.10 -14.67 -15.86
C LYS A 69 -2.24 -15.23 -14.71
N PHE A 70 -2.19 -14.53 -13.57
CA PHE A 70 -1.41 -14.94 -12.40
C PHE A 70 -1.99 -16.14 -11.67
N ASP A 71 -3.29 -16.40 -11.85
CA ASP A 71 -3.98 -17.51 -11.21
C ASP A 71 -4.68 -18.42 -12.24
N ASP A 72 -4.49 -18.18 -13.55
CA ASP A 72 -5.07 -18.96 -14.65
C ASP A 72 -4.22 -20.20 -15.00
N PRO A 73 -4.74 -21.43 -14.83
CA PRO A 73 -4.02 -22.66 -15.18
C PRO A 73 -3.54 -22.73 -16.63
N GLU A 74 -4.27 -22.13 -17.58
CA GLU A 74 -3.86 -22.14 -18.99
C GLU A 74 -2.56 -21.36 -19.18
N TRP A 75 -2.45 -20.18 -18.55
CA TRP A 75 -1.23 -19.39 -18.59
C TRP A 75 -0.06 -20.11 -17.94
N HIS A 76 -0.27 -20.74 -16.79
CA HIS A 76 0.77 -21.50 -16.09
C HIS A 76 1.19 -22.79 -16.78
N SER A 77 0.38 -23.29 -17.72
CA SER A 77 0.70 -24.48 -18.53
C SER A 77 1.58 -24.19 -19.75
N LEU A 78 1.76 -22.91 -20.11
CA LEU A 78 2.60 -22.51 -21.24
C LEU A 78 4.06 -22.92 -20.99
N LYS A 79 4.72 -23.42 -22.03
CA LYS A 79 6.14 -23.74 -21.98
C LYS A 79 6.99 -22.50 -22.29
N PRO A 80 8.19 -22.36 -21.69
CA PRO A 80 9.13 -21.32 -22.11
C PRO A 80 9.47 -21.47 -23.59
N ALA A 81 9.63 -20.35 -24.31
CA ALA A 81 9.94 -20.38 -25.74
C ALA A 81 11.36 -20.90 -26.05
N ASP A 82 12.29 -20.74 -25.11
CA ASP A 82 13.71 -21.11 -25.26
C ASP A 82 14.38 -21.27 -23.87
N PRO A 83 15.63 -21.75 -23.81
CA PRO A 83 16.35 -21.93 -22.53
C PRO A 83 16.58 -20.63 -21.74
N VAL A 84 16.61 -19.47 -22.39
CA VAL A 84 16.79 -18.16 -21.71
C VAL A 84 15.52 -17.84 -20.91
N ASN A 85 14.36 -18.03 -21.52
CA ASN A 85 13.06 -17.87 -20.86
C ASN A 85 12.82 -18.92 -19.77
N GLU A 86 13.29 -20.15 -19.96
CA GLU A 86 13.22 -21.21 -18.95
C GLU A 86 14.02 -20.87 -17.69
N ALA A 87 15.25 -20.39 -17.87
CA ALA A 87 16.11 -19.96 -16.76
C ALA A 87 15.49 -18.79 -15.99
N LEU A 88 14.99 -17.77 -16.72
CA LEU A 88 14.29 -16.62 -16.12
C LEU A 88 13.05 -17.06 -15.33
N TRP A 89 12.19 -17.92 -15.91
CA TRP A 89 10.98 -18.39 -15.25
C TRP A 89 11.27 -19.17 -13.97
N THR A 90 12.26 -20.06 -14.01
CA THR A 90 12.65 -20.87 -12.85
C THR A 90 13.16 -19.98 -11.72
N ALA A 91 14.05 -19.03 -12.03
CA ALA A 91 14.57 -18.09 -11.05
C ALA A 91 13.48 -17.17 -10.48
N ALA A 92 12.60 -16.65 -11.33
CA ALA A 92 11.51 -15.77 -10.91
C ALA A 92 10.53 -16.45 -9.96
N LYS A 93 10.13 -17.70 -10.21
CA LYS A 93 9.28 -18.46 -9.30
C LYS A 93 9.94 -18.71 -7.95
N ALA A 94 11.22 -19.11 -7.95
CA ALA A 94 11.97 -19.33 -6.73
C ALA A 94 12.12 -18.04 -5.93
N HIS A 95 12.39 -16.93 -6.62
CA HIS A 95 12.48 -15.59 -6.03
C HIS A 95 11.15 -15.14 -5.41
N PHE A 96 10.04 -15.29 -6.14
CA PHE A 96 8.71 -14.98 -5.63
C PHE A 96 8.36 -15.79 -4.37
N ALA A 97 8.64 -17.11 -4.38
CA ALA A 97 8.40 -17.95 -3.20
C ALA A 97 9.24 -17.50 -1.98
N LYS A 98 10.50 -17.12 -2.20
CA LYS A 98 11.38 -16.57 -1.15
C LYS A 98 10.85 -15.26 -0.58
N LEU A 99 10.46 -14.31 -1.45
CA LEU A 99 9.89 -13.03 -1.04
C LEU A 99 8.59 -13.22 -0.26
N ARG A 100 7.74 -14.14 -0.71
CA ARG A 100 6.48 -14.49 -0.04
C ARG A 100 6.69 -15.02 1.38
N ALA A 101 7.64 -15.93 1.58
CA ALA A 101 8.02 -16.39 2.92
C ALA A 101 8.62 -15.26 3.77
N ALA A 102 9.46 -14.40 3.18
CA ALA A 102 10.03 -13.24 3.86
C ALA A 102 8.95 -12.23 4.29
N ALA A 103 7.88 -12.06 3.49
CA ALA A 103 6.78 -11.17 3.80
C ALA A 103 6.04 -11.58 5.06
N VAL A 104 5.72 -12.87 5.19
CA VAL A 104 5.05 -13.44 6.37
C VAL A 104 5.91 -13.24 7.61
N LYS A 105 7.20 -13.59 7.51
CA LYS A 105 8.17 -13.41 8.60
C LYS A 105 8.28 -11.94 9.03
N SER A 106 8.45 -11.04 8.06
CA SER A 106 8.59 -9.59 8.29
C SER A 106 7.34 -9.02 8.98
N GLN A 107 6.14 -9.42 8.54
CA GLN A 107 4.89 -9.00 9.16
C GLN A 107 4.77 -9.51 10.62
N ARG A 108 5.11 -10.77 10.87
CA ARG A 108 5.13 -11.33 12.23
C ARG A 108 6.06 -10.56 13.15
N ILE A 109 7.27 -10.24 12.68
CA ILE A 109 8.24 -9.41 13.43
C ILE A 109 7.66 -8.01 13.68
N ALA A 110 7.10 -7.38 12.65
CA ALA A 110 6.49 -6.05 12.77
C ALA A 110 5.39 -6.03 13.84
N ASP A 111 4.54 -7.05 13.86
CA ASP A 111 3.43 -7.14 14.79
C ASP A 111 3.91 -7.48 16.22
N LEU A 112 4.86 -8.40 16.39
CA LEU A 112 5.45 -8.71 17.71
C LEU A 112 6.17 -7.52 18.33
N THR A 113 6.87 -6.72 17.52
CA THR A 113 7.66 -5.57 17.97
C THR A 113 6.91 -4.24 17.96
N LEU A 114 5.67 -4.27 17.48
CA LEU A 114 4.84 -3.10 17.21
C LEU A 114 5.58 -2.04 16.36
N TYR A 115 6.50 -2.49 15.51
CA TYR A 115 7.35 -1.68 14.65
C TYR A 115 6.72 -1.55 13.27
N SER A 116 6.64 -0.33 12.73
CA SER A 116 6.00 -0.06 11.44
C SER A 116 7.06 0.37 10.43
N TYR A 117 7.13 -0.39 9.34
CA TYR A 117 8.05 -0.21 8.23
C TYR A 117 7.47 -0.87 6.98
N PHE A 118 7.98 -0.50 5.81
CA PHE A 118 7.61 -1.15 4.56
C PHE A 118 8.10 -2.60 4.57
N ASN A 119 7.20 -3.55 4.34
CA ASN A 119 7.54 -4.98 4.33
C ASN A 119 8.31 -5.33 3.04
N PRO A 120 9.63 -5.61 3.12
CA PRO A 120 10.46 -5.79 1.92
C PRO A 120 10.20 -7.13 1.21
N GLY A 121 9.55 -8.09 1.85
CA GLY A 121 9.13 -9.34 1.20
C GLY A 121 7.82 -9.19 0.43
N LEU A 122 7.02 -8.18 0.76
CA LEU A 122 5.71 -7.97 0.16
C LEU A 122 5.83 -7.02 -1.04
N LEU A 123 6.45 -7.48 -2.13
CA LEU A 123 6.59 -6.69 -3.37
C LEU A 123 5.60 -7.14 -4.44
N TYR A 124 5.30 -8.43 -4.47
CA TYR A 124 4.48 -9.05 -5.50
C TYR A 124 3.40 -9.92 -4.87
N THR A 125 2.26 -10.07 -5.54
CA THR A 125 1.15 -10.96 -5.14
C THR A 125 0.93 -12.10 -6.14
N GLY A 126 1.71 -12.15 -7.21
CA GLY A 126 1.63 -13.20 -8.23
C GLY A 126 2.79 -13.12 -9.23
N VAL A 127 3.02 -14.21 -9.94
CA VAL A 127 4.02 -14.32 -11.01
C VAL A 127 3.41 -15.12 -12.16
N ALA A 128 3.61 -14.69 -13.41
CA ALA A 128 3.03 -15.31 -14.59
C ALA A 128 3.96 -15.15 -15.80
N PRO A 129 3.75 -15.91 -16.88
CA PRO A 129 4.34 -15.58 -18.18
C PRO A 129 3.96 -14.16 -18.64
N ALA A 130 4.91 -13.43 -19.25
CA ALA A 130 4.63 -12.07 -19.69
C ALA A 130 3.79 -12.04 -20.98
N VAL A 131 4.28 -12.68 -22.05
CA VAL A 131 3.68 -12.62 -23.38
C VAL A 131 3.58 -14.02 -23.99
N ARG A 132 2.45 -14.34 -24.63
CA ARG A 132 2.29 -15.57 -25.43
C ARG A 132 3.06 -15.45 -26.74
N ASP A 133 3.78 -16.50 -27.09
CA ASP A 133 4.49 -16.64 -28.37
C ASP A 133 4.12 -18.00 -28.98
N GLY A 134 3.04 -18.02 -29.74
CA GLY A 134 2.40 -19.26 -30.19
C GLY A 134 1.92 -20.12 -29.00
N GLY A 135 2.36 -21.38 -28.94
CA GLY A 135 2.09 -22.31 -27.83
C GLY A 135 3.08 -22.19 -26.65
N ALA A 136 3.94 -21.16 -26.65
CA ALA A 136 4.96 -20.92 -25.65
C ALA A 136 4.84 -19.49 -25.07
N PHE A 137 5.79 -19.08 -24.23
CA PHE A 137 5.87 -17.73 -23.70
C PHE A 137 7.27 -17.12 -23.70
N LYS A 138 7.30 -15.79 -23.70
CA LYS A 138 8.50 -14.98 -23.49
C LYS A 138 8.33 -14.02 -22.31
N GLY A 139 9.37 -13.89 -21.50
CA GLY A 139 9.44 -13.03 -20.33
C GLY A 139 8.58 -13.49 -19.15
N VAL A 140 8.76 -12.77 -18.04
CA VAL A 140 8.02 -12.95 -16.79
C VAL A 140 7.35 -11.66 -16.41
N GLU A 141 6.14 -11.75 -15.88
CA GLU A 141 5.43 -10.64 -15.28
C GLU A 141 5.11 -10.95 -13.83
N PHE A 142 5.37 -10.00 -12.95
CA PHE A 142 4.95 -10.02 -11.56
C PHE A 142 3.74 -9.11 -11.36
N ARG A 143 2.75 -9.59 -10.61
CA ARG A 143 1.66 -8.76 -10.10
C ARG A 143 2.15 -8.04 -8.86
N VAL A 144 2.10 -6.71 -8.86
CA VAL A 144 2.72 -5.89 -7.81
C VAL A 144 1.75 -5.63 -6.66
N ILE A 145 2.29 -5.40 -5.45
CA ILE A 145 1.60 -5.08 -4.17
C ILE A 145 0.77 -3.77 -4.24
N GLY A 146 -0.35 -3.82 -4.92
CA GLY A 146 -1.29 -2.72 -5.10
C GLY A 146 -2.37 -3.03 -6.13
N SER A 147 -2.21 -4.15 -6.84
CA SER A 147 -3.23 -4.74 -7.70
C SER A 147 -4.48 -5.11 -6.93
N VAL A 148 -5.63 -4.92 -7.58
CA VAL A 148 -6.96 -5.30 -7.05
C VAL A 148 -7.80 -5.85 -8.19
N GLU A 149 -8.11 -7.14 -8.15
CA GLU A 149 -8.98 -7.83 -9.11
C GLU A 149 -8.60 -7.53 -10.57
N THR A 150 -9.40 -6.73 -11.29
CA THR A 150 -9.17 -6.37 -12.70
C THR A 150 -8.26 -5.15 -12.88
N ALA A 151 -8.00 -4.38 -11.82
CA ALA A 151 -7.07 -3.25 -11.82
C ALA A 151 -5.68 -3.73 -11.36
N VAL A 152 -4.92 -4.27 -12.32
CA VAL A 152 -3.61 -4.87 -12.06
C VAL A 152 -2.48 -3.89 -12.32
N ASP A 153 -1.60 -3.73 -11.33
CA ASP A 153 -0.27 -3.16 -11.54
C ASP A 153 0.73 -4.30 -11.69
N SER A 154 1.62 -4.18 -12.68
CA SER A 154 2.60 -5.23 -12.95
C SER A 154 4.00 -4.69 -13.16
N LEU A 155 4.96 -5.59 -13.08
CA LEU A 155 6.33 -5.37 -13.51
C LEU A 155 6.73 -6.54 -14.42
N THR A 156 7.33 -6.22 -15.55
CA THR A 156 7.78 -7.22 -16.52
C THR A 156 9.31 -7.31 -16.56
N ILE A 157 9.83 -8.52 -16.65
CA ILE A 157 11.20 -8.83 -17.03
C ILE A 157 11.16 -9.57 -18.37
N ALA A 158 11.65 -8.92 -19.43
CA ALA A 158 11.67 -9.46 -20.78
C ALA A 158 13.12 -9.68 -21.25
N PRO A 159 13.47 -10.87 -21.80
CA PRO A 159 14.74 -11.04 -22.48
C PRO A 159 14.87 -10.09 -23.67
N VAL A 160 16.03 -9.46 -23.80
CA VAL A 160 16.38 -8.54 -24.90
C VAL A 160 17.80 -8.85 -25.38
N GLU A 161 18.20 -8.28 -26.52
CA GLU A 161 19.60 -8.34 -26.92
C GLU A 161 20.49 -7.72 -25.83
N GLY A 162 21.51 -8.47 -25.38
CA GLY A 162 22.42 -8.03 -24.33
C GLY A 162 21.94 -8.25 -22.88
N GLY A 163 20.76 -8.82 -22.64
CA GLY A 163 20.33 -9.19 -21.28
C GLY A 163 18.81 -9.23 -21.07
N TYR A 164 18.35 -8.55 -20.02
CA TYR A 164 16.96 -8.55 -19.55
C TYR A 164 16.50 -7.12 -19.29
N LYS A 165 15.42 -6.71 -19.96
CA LYS A 165 14.77 -5.42 -19.69
C LYS A 165 13.74 -5.60 -18.58
N VAL A 166 13.94 -4.87 -17.49
CA VAL A 166 13.02 -4.74 -16.35
C VAL A 166 12.21 -3.47 -16.53
N ALA A 167 10.89 -3.53 -16.44
CA ALA A 167 10.05 -2.34 -16.63
C ALA A 167 8.70 -2.43 -15.89
N PHE A 168 8.20 -1.27 -15.46
CA PHE A 168 6.82 -1.17 -14.96
C PHE A 168 5.78 -1.41 -16.06
N GLY A 169 4.73 -2.14 -15.70
CA GLY A 169 3.60 -2.47 -16.55
C GLY A 169 3.76 -3.78 -17.32
N ALA A 170 2.67 -4.17 -17.97
CA ALA A 170 2.64 -5.34 -18.84
C ALA A 170 3.36 -5.03 -20.15
N CYS A 171 3.95 -6.04 -20.77
CA CYS A 171 4.53 -5.92 -22.10
C CYS A 171 3.44 -6.03 -23.16
N SER A 172 3.34 -5.02 -24.03
CA SER A 172 2.46 -4.99 -25.20
C SER A 172 3.29 -4.60 -26.42
N GLY A 173 3.66 -5.59 -27.23
CA GLY A 173 4.58 -5.41 -28.35
C GLY A 173 5.97 -4.98 -27.86
N SER A 174 6.44 -3.80 -28.29
CA SER A 174 7.72 -3.22 -27.87
C SER A 174 7.62 -2.23 -26.70
N ARG A 175 6.41 -2.05 -26.14
CA ARG A 175 6.14 -1.04 -25.09
C ARG A 175 5.70 -1.70 -23.79
N PHE A 176 5.97 -1.01 -22.69
CA PHE A 176 5.46 -1.35 -21.38
C PHE A 176 4.37 -0.38 -20.97
N THR A 177 3.31 -0.86 -20.34
CA THR A 177 2.15 -0.03 -20.01
C THR A 177 2.42 0.99 -18.90
N GLY A 178 3.49 0.83 -18.11
CA GLY A 178 3.73 1.66 -16.92
C GLY A 178 2.74 1.38 -15.79
N VAL A 179 2.77 2.26 -14.77
CA VAL A 179 1.87 2.27 -13.62
C VAL A 179 1.19 3.62 -13.46
N SER A 180 -0.06 3.66 -13.01
CA SER A 180 -0.79 4.92 -12.83
C SER A 180 -0.46 5.61 -11.52
N ILE A 181 -0.29 6.93 -11.58
CA ILE A 181 -0.08 7.85 -10.45
C ILE A 181 -1.25 8.80 -10.36
N LEU A 182 -1.75 9.06 -9.14
CA LEU A 182 -2.70 10.14 -8.92
C LEU A 182 -2.01 11.49 -9.17
N ALA A 183 -2.62 12.32 -10.01
CA ALA A 183 -2.11 13.62 -10.40
C ALA A 183 -3.11 14.76 -10.20
N SER A 184 -4.26 14.46 -9.61
CA SER A 184 -5.28 15.46 -9.24
C SER A 184 -4.92 16.29 -8.01
N ASP A 185 -3.78 16.02 -7.36
CA ASP A 185 -3.32 16.79 -6.20
C ASP A 185 -1.80 17.07 -6.23
N ASN A 186 -1.42 18.23 -5.67
CA ASN A 186 -0.04 18.71 -5.71
C ASN A 186 0.91 17.89 -4.84
N TYR A 187 0.40 17.20 -3.81
CA TYR A 187 1.22 16.33 -2.96
C TYR A 187 1.69 15.10 -3.74
N SER A 188 0.78 14.42 -4.44
CA SER A 188 1.06 13.24 -5.25
C SER A 188 2.02 13.56 -6.41
N LEU A 189 1.82 14.71 -7.09
CA LEU A 189 2.76 15.23 -8.09
C LEU A 189 4.14 15.53 -7.49
N THR A 190 4.19 16.13 -6.29
CA THR A 190 5.46 16.37 -5.59
C THR A 190 6.19 15.08 -5.25
N GLN A 191 5.47 14.05 -4.80
CA GLN A 191 6.05 12.73 -4.54
C GLN A 191 6.58 12.10 -5.83
N LEU A 192 5.87 12.24 -6.94
CA LEU A 192 6.28 11.71 -8.25
C LEU A 192 7.59 12.36 -8.70
N MET A 193 7.67 13.70 -8.69
CA MET A 193 8.91 14.41 -9.04
C MET A 193 10.09 13.99 -8.14
N GLN A 194 9.86 13.83 -6.83
CA GLN A 194 10.91 13.38 -5.91
C GLN A 194 11.34 11.94 -6.17
N LEU A 195 10.41 11.05 -6.50
CA LEU A 195 10.69 9.67 -6.88
C LEU A 195 11.60 9.63 -8.11
N ILE A 196 11.28 10.41 -9.15
CA ILE A 196 12.05 10.48 -10.39
C ILE A 196 13.46 11.04 -10.12
N ASP A 197 13.54 12.26 -9.59
CA ASP A 197 14.79 13.01 -9.46
C ASP A 197 15.76 12.42 -8.44
N ARG A 198 15.24 11.89 -7.32
CA ARG A 198 16.07 11.51 -6.17
C ARG A 198 16.27 10.00 -6.02
N ARG A 199 15.51 9.19 -6.75
CA ARG A 199 15.58 7.72 -6.63
C ARG A 199 15.80 7.07 -7.98
N LEU A 200 14.83 7.15 -8.90
CA LEU A 200 14.86 6.38 -10.13
C LEU A 200 16.00 6.81 -11.07
N ALA A 201 16.12 8.10 -11.38
CA ALA A 201 17.18 8.58 -12.27
C ALA A 201 18.60 8.35 -11.69
N PRO A 202 18.89 8.63 -10.40
CA PRO A 202 20.18 8.29 -9.79
C PRO A 202 20.51 6.79 -9.77
N GLN A 203 19.50 5.91 -9.79
CA GLN A 203 19.66 4.46 -9.87
C GLN A 203 19.82 3.94 -11.32
N GLY A 204 19.79 4.83 -12.30
CA GLY A 204 19.99 4.52 -13.71
C GLY A 204 18.77 3.96 -14.42
N PHE A 205 17.55 4.23 -13.91
CA PHE A 205 16.33 3.91 -14.64
C PHE A 205 16.07 4.95 -15.73
N GLU A 206 15.69 4.47 -16.91
CA GLU A 206 15.05 5.29 -17.95
C GLU A 206 13.61 5.55 -17.52
N VAL A 207 13.21 6.82 -17.45
CA VAL A 207 11.90 7.24 -16.93
C VAL A 207 11.17 8.13 -17.92
N GLU A 208 9.89 7.84 -18.14
CA GLU A 208 8.97 8.65 -18.94
C GLU A 208 7.65 8.78 -18.17
N VAL A 209 7.01 9.96 -18.23
CA VAL A 209 5.69 10.19 -17.66
C VAL A 209 4.75 10.66 -18.76
N GLN A 210 3.56 10.07 -18.84
CA GLN A 210 2.56 10.40 -19.84
C GLN A 210 1.24 10.85 -19.20
N ASP A 211 0.53 11.77 -19.85
CA ASP A 211 -0.83 12.16 -19.49
C ASP A 211 -1.87 11.07 -19.86
N GLN A 212 -3.14 11.33 -19.54
CA GLN A 212 -4.25 10.43 -19.89
C GLN A 212 -4.44 10.19 -21.41
N ASN A 213 -3.85 11.03 -22.26
CA ASN A 213 -3.88 10.91 -23.71
C ASN A 213 -2.61 10.25 -24.28
N GLY A 214 -1.68 9.81 -23.42
CA GLY A 214 -0.40 9.22 -23.83
C GLY A 214 0.65 10.25 -24.28
N LYS A 215 0.44 11.53 -24.02
CA LYS A 215 1.41 12.59 -24.33
C LYS A 215 2.46 12.65 -23.22
N ALA A 216 3.74 12.63 -23.60
CA ALA A 216 4.85 12.80 -22.67
C ALA A 216 4.78 14.15 -21.94
N ILE A 217 5.07 14.11 -20.64
CA ILE A 217 5.11 15.26 -19.74
C ILE A 217 6.56 15.50 -19.33
N GLU A 218 6.99 16.74 -19.47
CA GLU A 218 8.25 17.23 -18.91
C GLU A 218 7.96 18.07 -17.67
N PHE A 219 8.53 17.67 -16.52
CA PHE A 219 8.49 18.47 -15.31
C PHE A 219 9.56 19.56 -15.36
N ASP A 220 9.25 20.66 -16.05
CA ASP A 220 10.16 21.80 -16.07
C ASP A 220 10.32 22.48 -14.68
N LYS A 221 11.31 23.36 -14.58
CA LYS A 221 11.63 24.05 -13.32
C LYS A 221 10.49 24.96 -12.83
N GLU A 222 9.69 25.51 -13.73
CA GLU A 222 8.64 26.47 -13.39
C GLU A 222 7.40 25.74 -12.88
N THR A 223 6.97 24.70 -13.58
CA THR A 223 5.93 23.74 -13.19
C THR A 223 6.25 23.11 -11.84
N THR A 224 7.49 22.65 -11.65
CA THR A 224 7.95 22.10 -10.37
C THR A 224 7.85 23.11 -9.23
N ARG A 225 8.15 24.39 -9.50
CA ARG A 225 8.06 25.47 -8.49
C ARG A 225 6.61 25.80 -8.17
N ALA A 226 5.72 25.84 -9.18
CA ALA A 226 4.30 26.10 -9.00
C ALA A 226 3.65 25.03 -8.11
N ILE A 227 3.81 23.75 -8.47
CA ILE A 227 3.28 22.60 -7.69
C ILE A 227 3.76 22.64 -6.23
N ARG A 228 5.05 22.95 -5.99
CA ARG A 228 5.62 23.00 -4.63
C ARG A 228 5.13 24.20 -3.81
N ARG A 229 4.77 25.32 -4.44
CA ARG A 229 4.28 26.51 -3.74
C ARG A 229 2.82 26.38 -3.31
N GLU A 230 2.02 25.65 -4.08
CA GLU A 230 0.56 25.55 -3.89
C GLU A 230 0.11 24.19 -3.33
N LEU A 231 0.83 23.59 -2.38
CA LEU A 231 0.43 22.31 -1.77
C LEU A 231 -0.96 22.29 -1.09
N LYS A 232 -1.66 23.42 -1.02
CA LYS A 232 -3.01 23.59 -0.43
C LYS A 232 -4.11 23.81 -1.46
N THR A 233 -3.75 23.93 -2.74
CA THR A 233 -4.71 24.15 -3.82
C THR A 233 -4.24 23.32 -5.00
N ALA A 234 -5.06 22.40 -5.49
CA ALA A 234 -4.72 21.64 -6.69
C ALA A 234 -4.51 22.61 -7.85
N VAL A 235 -3.36 22.52 -8.53
CA VAL A 235 -3.14 23.23 -9.78
C VAL A 235 -3.68 22.34 -10.88
N ASP A 236 -4.70 22.81 -11.61
CA ASP A 236 -5.15 22.10 -12.81
C ASP A 236 -4.12 22.31 -13.93
N LEU A 237 -3.37 21.25 -14.22
CA LEU A 237 -2.36 21.22 -15.27
C LEU A 237 -2.90 20.65 -16.59
N GLY A 238 -4.19 20.26 -16.63
CA GLY A 238 -4.83 19.68 -17.81
C GLY A 238 -4.38 18.27 -18.18
N TRP A 239 -3.60 17.60 -17.32
CA TRP A 239 -3.05 16.27 -17.59
C TRP A 239 -4.02 15.12 -17.28
N GLY A 240 -5.15 15.43 -16.65
CA GLY A 240 -6.11 14.45 -16.16
C GLY A 240 -5.88 14.05 -14.71
N GLU A 241 -6.74 13.16 -14.22
CA GLU A 241 -6.69 12.66 -12.83
C GLU A 241 -5.47 11.74 -12.60
N PHE A 242 -5.04 11.04 -13.64
CA PHE A 242 -3.95 10.07 -13.56
C PHE A 242 -2.87 10.32 -14.60
N LEU A 243 -1.62 10.16 -14.18
CA LEU A 243 -0.46 10.05 -15.06
C LEU A 243 0.00 8.60 -15.14
N THR A 244 0.66 8.25 -16.23
CA THR A 244 1.33 6.96 -16.39
C THR A 244 2.83 7.14 -16.19
N LEU A 245 3.39 6.49 -15.17
CA LEU A 245 4.84 6.40 -14.96
C LEU A 245 5.37 5.14 -15.66
N GLN A 246 6.25 5.34 -16.63
CA GLN A 246 7.08 4.30 -17.21
C GLN A 246 8.49 4.41 -16.61
N ALA A 247 9.01 3.31 -16.11
CA ALA A 247 10.39 3.22 -15.66
C ALA A 247 10.96 1.87 -16.10
N SER A 248 12.17 1.88 -16.66
CA SER A 248 12.82 0.66 -17.12
C SER A 248 14.34 0.69 -17.01
N LYS A 249 14.95 -0.49 -16.95
CA LYS A 249 16.40 -0.67 -16.92
C LYS A 249 16.78 -2.02 -17.53
N THR A 250 17.90 -2.08 -18.23
CA THR A 250 18.42 -3.32 -18.81
C THR A 250 19.57 -3.86 -17.96
N GLU A 251 19.50 -5.14 -17.62
CA GLU A 251 20.47 -5.83 -16.78
C GLU A 251 21.05 -7.05 -17.52
N ALA A 252 22.33 -7.34 -17.30
CA ALA A 252 23.04 -8.38 -18.05
C ALA A 252 22.67 -9.81 -17.62
N SER A 253 22.13 -9.99 -16.40
CA SER A 253 21.84 -11.31 -15.83
C SER A 253 20.46 -11.38 -15.17
N VAL A 254 19.95 -12.61 -15.01
CA VAL A 254 18.67 -12.87 -14.34
C VAL A 254 18.69 -12.37 -12.89
N GLU A 255 19.78 -12.61 -12.16
CA GLU A 255 19.92 -12.18 -10.78
C GLU A 255 19.87 -10.65 -10.65
N ALA A 256 20.61 -9.94 -11.51
CA ALA A 256 20.60 -8.48 -11.53
C ALA A 256 19.23 -7.92 -11.95
N ALA A 257 18.54 -8.59 -12.87
CA ALA A 257 17.19 -8.22 -13.29
C ALA A 257 16.18 -8.37 -12.15
N LEU A 258 16.23 -9.47 -11.38
CA LEU A 258 15.35 -9.68 -10.22
C LEU A 258 15.64 -8.66 -9.11
N ALA A 259 16.92 -8.38 -8.81
CA ALA A 259 17.29 -7.36 -7.83
C ALA A 259 16.83 -5.95 -8.27
N THR A 260 16.92 -5.65 -9.57
CA THR A 260 16.45 -4.38 -10.14
C THR A 260 14.93 -4.28 -10.12
N ALA A 261 14.22 -5.37 -10.33
CA ALA A 261 12.77 -5.44 -10.19
C ALA A 261 12.34 -5.11 -8.75
N ASP A 262 13.00 -5.74 -7.76
CA ASP A 262 12.73 -5.49 -6.34
C ASP A 262 13.03 -4.04 -5.97
N LEU A 263 14.15 -3.50 -6.46
CA LEU A 263 14.53 -2.10 -6.25
C LEU A 263 13.48 -1.15 -6.82
N LEU A 264 13.02 -1.39 -8.05
CA LEU A 264 12.04 -0.56 -8.72
C LEU A 264 10.70 -0.56 -7.96
N VAL A 265 10.20 -1.74 -7.61
CA VAL A 265 8.93 -1.89 -6.88
C VAL A 265 9.04 -1.30 -5.49
N SER A 266 10.06 -1.66 -4.70
CA SER A 266 10.21 -1.14 -3.34
C SER A 266 10.33 0.39 -3.31
N THR A 267 11.11 0.97 -4.22
CA THR A 267 11.31 2.42 -4.31
C THR A 267 10.00 3.17 -4.58
N TYR A 268 9.13 2.59 -5.40
CA TYR A 268 7.82 3.15 -5.70
C TYR A 268 6.80 2.90 -4.58
N TYR A 269 6.63 1.64 -4.19
CA TYR A 269 5.54 1.20 -3.33
C TYR A 269 5.73 1.58 -1.86
N ASP A 270 6.97 1.86 -1.41
CA ASP A 270 7.23 2.51 -0.12
C ASP A 270 6.57 3.90 -0.02
N ARG A 271 6.37 4.59 -1.15
CA ARG A 271 5.75 5.92 -1.21
C ARG A 271 4.28 5.89 -1.59
N PHE A 272 3.92 5.03 -2.54
CA PHE A 272 2.61 5.06 -3.18
C PHE A 272 1.77 3.82 -2.91
N GLY A 273 2.32 2.76 -2.31
CA GLY A 273 1.70 1.44 -2.38
C GLY A 273 0.31 1.34 -1.77
N LEU A 274 0.14 1.87 -0.56
CA LEU A 274 -1.15 1.92 0.12
C LEU A 274 -2.19 2.72 -0.69
N GLU A 275 -1.80 3.90 -1.15
CA GLU A 275 -2.66 4.78 -1.93
C GLU A 275 -3.02 4.17 -3.28
N ARG A 276 -2.06 3.51 -3.92
CA ARG A 276 -2.23 2.83 -5.19
C ARG A 276 -3.27 1.71 -5.08
N GLU A 277 -3.21 0.93 -4.01
CA GLU A 277 -4.20 -0.11 -3.73
C GLU A 277 -5.59 0.50 -3.54
N CYS A 278 -5.72 1.56 -2.72
CA CYS A 278 -7.00 2.27 -2.55
C CYS A 278 -7.56 2.87 -3.85
N LEU A 279 -6.70 3.40 -4.72
CA LEU A 279 -7.11 3.88 -6.04
C LEU A 279 -7.60 2.73 -6.92
N ASN A 280 -6.96 1.57 -6.87
CA ASN A 280 -7.41 0.39 -7.62
C ASN A 280 -8.73 -0.17 -7.07
N ILE A 281 -8.94 -0.18 -5.74
CA ILE A 281 -10.26 -0.45 -5.13
C ILE A 281 -11.31 0.53 -5.70
N GLY A 282 -10.98 1.83 -5.74
CA GLY A 282 -11.84 2.87 -6.30
C GLY A 282 -12.19 2.66 -7.77
N LYS A 283 -11.21 2.29 -8.60
CA LYS A 283 -11.41 1.97 -10.02
C LYS A 283 -12.33 0.78 -10.24
N VAL A 284 -12.26 -0.23 -9.36
CA VAL A 284 -13.07 -1.45 -9.49
C VAL A 284 -14.51 -1.26 -8.98
N TYR A 285 -14.71 -0.59 -7.84
CA TYR A 285 -16.03 -0.51 -7.18
C TYR A 285 -16.71 0.86 -7.27
N GLY A 286 -15.98 1.92 -7.64
CA GLY A 286 -16.52 3.26 -7.88
C GLY A 286 -16.98 4.02 -6.62
N ASN A 287 -16.68 3.53 -5.42
CA ASN A 287 -17.09 4.12 -4.15
C ASN A 287 -15.93 4.28 -3.14
N PHE A 288 -14.68 4.20 -3.60
CA PHE A 288 -13.50 4.37 -2.78
C PHE A 288 -12.59 5.43 -3.38
N ALA A 289 -12.14 6.40 -2.57
CA ALA A 289 -11.25 7.46 -3.01
C ALA A 289 -10.13 7.77 -2.00
N ILE A 290 -9.22 8.67 -2.37
CA ILE A 290 -8.25 9.26 -1.44
C ILE A 290 -8.75 10.66 -1.08
N LEU A 291 -8.88 10.93 0.22
CA LEU A 291 -9.20 12.26 0.72
C LEU A 291 -7.91 13.04 0.98
N ARG A 292 -7.85 14.23 0.40
CA ARG A 292 -6.76 15.21 0.44
C ARG A 292 -7.30 16.56 0.87
N GLU A 293 -6.38 17.48 1.17
CA GLU A 293 -6.72 18.88 1.40
C GLU A 293 -7.53 19.47 0.22
N ASP A 294 -7.05 19.25 -1.01
CA ASP A 294 -7.60 19.87 -2.22
C ASP A 294 -9.01 19.36 -2.59
N ASN A 295 -9.36 18.13 -2.19
CA ASN A 295 -10.65 17.51 -2.50
C ASN A 295 -11.54 17.32 -1.25
N PHE A 296 -11.13 17.84 -0.09
CA PHE A 296 -11.83 17.64 1.19
C PHE A 296 -13.32 17.98 1.09
N GLN A 297 -13.64 19.14 0.51
CA GLN A 297 -15.01 19.64 0.38
C GLN A 297 -15.89 18.82 -0.58
N GLN A 298 -15.29 18.00 -1.46
CA GLN A 298 -16.05 17.09 -2.31
C GLN A 298 -16.62 15.91 -1.51
N TYR A 299 -15.89 15.46 -0.49
CA TYR A 299 -16.28 14.31 0.33
C TYR A 299 -17.01 14.72 1.60
N LEU A 300 -16.59 15.81 2.24
CA LEU A 300 -17.19 16.32 3.48
C LEU A 300 -17.55 17.81 3.34
N PRO A 301 -18.56 18.16 2.52
CA PRO A 301 -18.99 19.54 2.32
C PRO A 301 -19.65 20.11 3.59
N ASP A 302 -19.63 21.44 3.73
CA ASP A 302 -20.37 22.13 4.80
C ASP A 302 -21.89 22.13 4.59
N GLY A 303 -22.35 21.90 3.34
CA GLY A 303 -23.76 21.87 2.96
C GLY A 303 -24.31 20.46 2.69
N PRO A 304 -25.51 20.36 2.08
CA PRO A 304 -26.11 19.09 1.73
C PRO A 304 -25.20 18.23 0.86
N TYR A 305 -25.00 16.98 1.25
CA TYR A 305 -24.18 16.01 0.55
C TYR A 305 -25.01 15.30 -0.51
N SER A 306 -24.62 15.45 -1.77
CA SER A 306 -25.28 14.81 -2.92
C SER A 306 -24.73 13.43 -3.25
N GLY A 307 -23.85 12.88 -2.41
CA GLY A 307 -23.15 11.63 -2.70
C GLY A 307 -23.92 10.39 -2.25
N LYS A 308 -23.17 9.45 -1.67
CA LYS A 308 -23.67 8.14 -1.22
C LYS A 308 -24.48 8.27 0.08
N LYS A 309 -25.05 7.16 0.59
CA LYS A 309 -25.86 7.16 1.83
C LYS A 309 -25.09 7.59 3.09
N GLY A 310 -23.77 7.61 3.02
CA GLY A 310 -22.89 8.04 4.09
C GLY A 310 -21.44 7.96 3.63
N LEU A 311 -20.54 8.35 4.53
CA LEU A 311 -19.11 8.39 4.29
C LEU A 311 -18.38 7.66 5.42
N ILE A 312 -17.48 6.76 5.04
CA ILE A 312 -16.52 6.10 5.92
C ILE A 312 -15.13 6.65 5.61
N LEU A 313 -14.51 7.28 6.60
CA LEU A 313 -13.11 7.70 6.54
C LEU A 313 -12.23 6.62 7.18
N LEU A 314 -11.22 6.18 6.42
CA LEU A 314 -10.26 5.17 6.83
C LEU A 314 -8.89 5.84 6.95
N THR A 315 -8.38 5.98 8.16
CA THR A 315 -7.08 6.64 8.35
C THR A 315 -5.93 5.65 8.21
N ALA A 316 -4.86 6.10 7.59
CA ALA A 316 -3.68 5.27 7.40
C ALA A 316 -2.40 6.10 7.31
N THR A 317 -1.27 5.41 7.47
CA THR A 317 0.06 5.94 7.10
C THR A 317 0.73 4.97 6.13
N LEU A 318 1.64 5.47 5.31
CA LEU A 318 2.24 4.76 4.17
C LEU A 318 2.86 3.40 4.54
N VAL A 319 3.53 3.33 5.70
CA VAL A 319 4.29 2.16 6.16
C VAL A 319 3.75 1.56 7.46
N CYS A 320 2.48 1.82 7.79
CA CYS A 320 1.89 1.23 8.99
C CYS A 320 1.64 -0.26 8.82
N ARG A 321 2.26 -1.05 9.70
CA ARG A 321 2.07 -2.51 9.76
C ARG A 321 0.59 -2.91 9.88
N ARG A 322 -0.21 -2.10 10.58
CA ARG A 322 -1.63 -2.36 10.86
C ARG A 322 -2.50 -1.96 9.66
N CYS A 323 -2.20 -0.84 8.99
CA CYS A 323 -2.96 -0.40 7.82
C CYS A 323 -2.91 -1.42 6.68
N ARG A 324 -1.77 -2.09 6.49
CA ARG A 324 -1.63 -3.13 5.48
C ARG A 324 -2.52 -4.34 5.75
N ARG A 325 -2.68 -4.74 7.03
CA ARG A 325 -3.52 -5.88 7.43
C ARG A 325 -4.98 -5.68 6.99
N GLU A 326 -5.44 -4.43 7.06
CA GLU A 326 -6.86 -4.11 6.86
C GLU A 326 -7.25 -3.81 5.41
N LEU A 327 -6.30 -3.70 4.47
CA LEU A 327 -6.63 -3.34 3.08
C LEU A 327 -7.62 -4.31 2.44
N LYS A 328 -7.49 -5.61 2.73
CA LYS A 328 -8.48 -6.61 2.30
C LYS A 328 -9.86 -6.29 2.86
N GLY A 329 -9.96 -5.96 4.15
CA GLY A 329 -11.22 -5.57 4.80
C GLY A 329 -11.78 -4.28 4.22
N PHE A 330 -10.94 -3.29 3.93
CA PHE A 330 -11.33 -2.03 3.28
C PHE A 330 -11.90 -2.28 1.88
N ARG A 331 -11.26 -3.16 1.11
CA ARG A 331 -11.76 -3.64 -0.19
C ARG A 331 -13.10 -4.35 -0.05
N ASP A 332 -13.21 -5.28 0.89
CA ASP A 332 -14.43 -6.06 1.13
C ASP A 332 -15.60 -5.15 1.56
N MET A 333 -15.35 -4.11 2.36
CA MET A 333 -16.36 -3.10 2.69
C MET A 333 -16.81 -2.32 1.44
N ALA A 334 -15.88 -1.85 0.60
CA ALA A 334 -16.20 -1.12 -0.62
C ALA A 334 -17.11 -1.95 -1.55
N LYS A 335 -16.75 -3.23 -1.72
CA LYS A 335 -17.48 -4.22 -2.50
C LYS A 335 -18.88 -4.51 -1.97
N ASN A 336 -19.01 -4.71 -0.66
CA ASN A 336 -20.27 -5.13 -0.04
C ASN A 336 -21.23 -3.96 0.22
N PHE A 337 -20.74 -2.72 0.24
CA PHE A 337 -21.53 -1.51 0.50
C PHE A 337 -21.39 -0.46 -0.62
N PRO A 338 -21.82 -0.76 -1.87
CA PRO A 338 -21.65 0.12 -3.04
C PRO A 338 -22.40 1.47 -2.95
N ASN A 339 -23.32 1.56 -1.99
CA ASN A 339 -24.11 2.74 -1.68
C ASN A 339 -23.52 3.60 -0.54
N VAL A 340 -22.34 3.26 -0.03
CA VAL A 340 -21.57 4.03 0.97
C VAL A 340 -20.28 4.51 0.30
N GLN A 341 -19.89 5.75 0.57
CA GLN A 341 -18.61 6.30 0.11
C GLN A 341 -17.52 5.93 1.12
N PHE A 342 -16.38 5.47 0.63
CA PHE A 342 -15.17 5.23 1.41
C PHE A 342 -14.09 6.22 0.97
N ALA A 343 -13.32 6.72 1.94
CA ALA A 343 -12.16 7.55 1.64
C ALA A 343 -10.97 7.20 2.54
N LEU A 344 -9.82 6.91 1.92
CA LEU A 344 -8.55 6.80 2.63
C LEU A 344 -8.05 8.20 2.99
N VAL A 345 -7.75 8.42 4.26
CA VAL A 345 -7.05 9.60 4.75
C VAL A 345 -5.61 9.21 5.07
N ASN A 346 -4.70 9.50 4.15
CA ASN A 346 -3.28 9.30 4.41
C ASN A 346 -2.72 10.42 5.30
N LEU A 347 -2.41 10.09 6.56
CA LEU A 347 -1.89 11.04 7.55
C LEU A 347 -0.44 11.46 7.29
N ASN A 348 0.26 10.88 6.30
CA ASN A 348 1.54 11.38 5.80
C ASN A 348 1.40 12.55 4.80
N SER A 349 0.19 12.80 4.29
CA SER A 349 -0.10 13.94 3.43
C SER A 349 -0.52 15.17 4.24
N PRO A 350 -0.40 16.39 3.70
CA PRO A 350 -0.98 17.58 4.32
C PRO A 350 -2.50 17.42 4.47
N GLN A 351 -3.00 17.51 5.70
CA GLN A 351 -4.40 17.21 6.07
C GLN A 351 -4.97 18.28 7.02
N PHE A 352 -4.71 19.56 6.75
CA PHE A 352 -5.01 20.65 7.67
C PHE A 352 -6.50 20.76 7.96
N THR A 353 -7.33 20.71 6.92
CA THR A 353 -8.78 20.81 7.04
C THR A 353 -9.36 19.56 7.71
N PHE A 354 -8.85 18.36 7.37
CA PHE A 354 -9.22 17.13 8.07
C PHE A 354 -8.97 17.24 9.58
N TYR A 355 -7.76 17.69 9.97
CA TYR A 355 -7.44 17.82 11.40
C TYR A 355 -8.34 18.83 12.12
N LYS A 356 -8.69 19.94 11.46
CA LYS A 356 -9.54 20.97 12.05
C LYS A 356 -11.01 20.54 12.14
N ARG A 357 -11.55 19.98 11.06
CA ARG A 357 -12.98 19.64 10.95
C ARG A 357 -13.29 18.32 11.65
N VAL A 358 -12.66 17.24 11.21
CA VAL A 358 -13.03 15.88 11.65
C VAL A 358 -12.72 15.66 13.13
N PHE A 359 -11.58 16.16 13.65
CA PHE A 359 -11.35 16.09 15.11
C PHE A 359 -12.17 17.09 15.92
N GLY A 360 -12.56 18.21 15.32
CA GLY A 360 -13.58 19.08 15.91
C GLY A 360 -14.87 18.30 16.14
N ASP A 361 -15.30 17.54 15.13
CA ASP A 361 -16.54 16.76 15.17
C ASP A 361 -16.50 15.59 16.19
N ILE A 362 -15.36 14.92 16.36
CA ILE A 362 -15.21 13.74 17.25
C ILE A 362 -15.23 14.11 18.76
N GLY A 363 -15.12 15.40 19.11
CA GLY A 363 -15.20 15.85 20.51
C GLY A 363 -14.19 16.90 20.93
N GLY A 364 -13.38 17.42 20.00
CA GLY A 364 -12.47 18.52 20.25
C GLY A 364 -11.18 18.14 20.99
N GLY A 365 -10.19 19.05 20.89
CA GLY A 365 -8.82 18.89 21.37
C GLY A 365 -7.88 19.77 20.55
N ASP A 366 -6.62 19.91 20.96
CA ASP A 366 -5.63 20.60 20.13
C ASP A 366 -5.27 19.71 18.91
N PRO A 367 -5.59 20.14 17.67
CA PRO A 367 -5.26 19.36 16.47
C PRO A 367 -3.76 19.07 16.35
N ASP A 368 -2.90 19.93 16.89
CA ASP A 368 -1.46 19.74 16.86
C ASP A 368 -0.99 18.66 17.86
N GLU A 369 -1.63 18.53 19.02
CA GLU A 369 -1.39 17.40 19.93
C GLU A 369 -1.90 16.08 19.33
N PHE A 370 -3.04 16.14 18.64
CA PHE A 370 -3.58 14.96 17.96
C PHE A 370 -2.70 14.50 16.79
N ARG A 371 -2.12 15.43 16.01
CA ARG A 371 -1.09 15.12 14.99
C ARG A 371 0.11 14.37 15.55
N LYS A 372 0.52 14.67 16.79
CA LYS A 372 1.65 13.98 17.44
C LYS A 372 1.30 12.55 17.88
N THR A 373 0.02 12.30 18.19
CA THR A 373 -0.44 11.03 18.76
C THR A 373 -1.10 10.08 17.74
N THR A 374 -1.60 10.61 16.62
CA THR A 374 -2.26 9.85 15.54
C THR A 374 -1.52 8.63 15.03
N PRO A 375 -0.19 8.68 14.79
CA PRO A 375 0.53 7.52 14.29
C PRO A 375 0.45 6.30 15.22
N TYR A 376 0.13 6.51 16.52
CA TYR A 376 0.04 5.43 17.51
C TYR A 376 -1.35 4.76 17.57
N VAL A 377 -2.39 5.37 17.00
CA VAL A 377 -3.78 4.85 17.02
C VAL A 377 -4.30 4.45 15.63
N THR A 378 -3.51 4.67 14.58
CA THR A 378 -3.84 4.33 13.19
C THR A 378 -3.72 2.80 12.95
N PRO A 379 -4.56 2.18 12.09
CA PRO A 379 -5.74 2.75 11.43
C PRO A 379 -6.91 2.92 12.40
N PHE A 380 -7.78 3.89 12.12
CA PHE A 380 -9.08 4.06 12.75
C PHE A 380 -10.13 4.44 11.70
N ILE A 381 -11.38 4.16 12.04
CA ILE A 381 -12.55 4.30 11.16
C ILE A 381 -13.45 5.40 11.72
N ILE A 382 -13.95 6.27 10.85
CA ILE A 382 -14.85 7.37 11.21
C ILE A 382 -16.05 7.29 10.29
N ALA A 383 -17.25 7.33 10.86
CA ALA A 383 -18.49 7.29 10.11
C ALA A 383 -19.20 8.64 10.14
N TYR A 384 -19.72 9.01 8.98
CA TYR A 384 -20.58 10.17 8.77
C TYR A 384 -21.86 9.71 8.05
N ALA A 385 -23.00 10.25 8.50
CA ALA A 385 -24.30 10.02 7.87
C ALA A 385 -25.02 11.37 7.63
N PRO A 386 -25.82 11.50 6.57
CA PRO A 386 -26.63 12.70 6.34
C PRO A 386 -27.65 12.90 7.46
N ASP A 387 -27.81 14.14 7.94
CA ASP A 387 -28.93 14.52 8.82
C ASP A 387 -30.22 14.76 8.03
N GLU A 388 -31.27 15.23 8.71
CA GLU A 388 -32.57 15.59 8.11
C GLU A 388 -32.48 16.65 7.00
N ASN A 389 -31.40 17.45 6.98
CA ASN A 389 -31.12 18.46 5.96
C ASN A 389 -30.17 17.94 4.87
N GLY A 390 -29.81 16.65 4.91
CA GLY A 390 -28.88 16.01 4.00
C GLY A 390 -27.41 16.37 4.24
N VAL A 391 -27.07 17.03 5.35
CA VAL A 391 -25.69 17.42 5.68
C VAL A 391 -24.99 16.26 6.37
N LEU A 392 -23.78 15.89 5.93
CA LEU A 392 -23.01 14.84 6.61
C LEU A 392 -22.63 15.27 8.03
N LYS A 393 -23.10 14.52 9.02
CA LYS A 393 -22.74 14.67 10.43
C LYS A 393 -21.96 13.46 10.91
N TYR A 394 -21.02 13.73 11.80
CA TYR A 394 -20.31 12.69 12.53
C TYR A 394 -21.32 11.83 13.30
N VAL A 395 -21.20 10.51 13.17
CA VAL A 395 -22.06 9.58 13.90
C VAL A 395 -21.28 8.66 14.83
N ASP A 396 -20.09 8.20 14.41
CA ASP A 396 -19.30 7.27 15.23
C ASP A 396 -17.82 7.24 14.83
N TYR A 397 -16.98 6.80 15.76
CA TYR A 397 -15.54 6.63 15.62
C TYR A 397 -15.12 5.31 16.26
N TYR A 398 -14.27 4.56 15.55
CA TYR A 398 -13.67 3.34 16.09
C TYR A 398 -12.18 3.27 15.83
N GLY A 399 -11.41 3.17 16.91
CA GLY A 399 -9.96 3.01 16.88
C GLY A 399 -9.50 2.18 18.07
N THR A 400 -8.36 1.53 17.92
CA THR A 400 -7.82 0.60 18.93
C THR A 400 -6.38 0.98 19.31
N LYS A 401 -5.95 0.59 20.51
CA LYS A 401 -4.60 0.94 20.99
C LYS A 401 -3.53 0.23 20.17
N LYS A 402 -2.28 0.70 20.27
CA LYS A 402 -1.16 0.14 19.51
C LYS A 402 -0.91 -1.35 19.78
N ASP A 403 -1.20 -1.82 21.00
CA ASP A 403 -1.09 -3.20 21.47
C ASP A 403 -2.37 -4.03 21.30
N ASP A 404 -3.46 -3.42 20.83
CA ASP A 404 -4.68 -4.08 20.39
C ASP A 404 -4.60 -4.46 18.90
N HIS A 405 -5.40 -5.44 18.49
CA HIS A 405 -5.64 -5.70 17.08
C HIS A 405 -6.20 -4.44 16.39
N SER A 406 -5.88 -4.23 15.12
CA SER A 406 -6.46 -3.13 14.33
C SER A 406 -7.97 -3.28 14.16
N PRO A 407 -8.71 -2.19 13.86
CA PRO A 407 -10.07 -2.30 13.37
C PRO A 407 -10.18 -3.24 12.18
N GLU A 408 -11.09 -4.22 12.28
CA GLU A 408 -11.30 -5.23 11.24
C GLU A 408 -12.51 -4.89 10.35
N TYR A 409 -12.75 -5.74 9.33
CA TYR A 409 -13.93 -5.64 8.46
C TYR A 409 -15.23 -5.60 9.28
N GLU A 410 -15.36 -6.46 10.28
CA GLU A 410 -16.55 -6.61 11.12
C GLU A 410 -16.87 -5.33 11.91
N ASP A 411 -15.85 -4.60 12.36
CA ASP A 411 -16.03 -3.33 13.06
C ASP A 411 -16.63 -2.27 12.12
N GLY A 412 -16.06 -2.14 10.92
CA GLY A 412 -16.54 -1.21 9.90
C GLY A 412 -17.92 -1.60 9.37
N GLU A 413 -18.16 -2.90 9.14
CA GLU A 413 -19.46 -3.43 8.76
C GLU A 413 -20.53 -3.10 9.80
N ARG A 414 -20.23 -3.31 11.09
CA ARG A 414 -21.13 -2.95 12.19
C ARG A 414 -21.46 -1.46 12.12
N MET A 415 -20.45 -0.59 12.06
CA MET A 415 -20.66 0.87 11.99
C MET A 415 -21.55 1.27 10.80
N ILE A 416 -21.34 0.68 9.62
CA ILE A 416 -22.18 0.96 8.45
C ILE A 416 -23.63 0.54 8.71
N LYS A 417 -23.85 -0.69 9.19
CA LYS A 417 -25.18 -1.24 9.44
C LYS A 417 -25.93 -0.51 10.56
N THR A 418 -25.23 0.00 11.57
CA THR A 418 -25.86 0.65 12.72
C THR A 418 -26.02 2.15 12.57
N CYS A 419 -25.04 2.82 11.95
CA CYS A 419 -24.95 4.27 11.95
C CYS A 419 -25.31 4.90 10.60
N ILE A 420 -25.09 4.20 9.47
CA ILE A 420 -25.34 4.76 8.13
C ILE A 420 -26.63 4.21 7.52
N LEU A 421 -26.85 2.89 7.56
CA LEU A 421 -28.02 2.29 6.88
C LEU A 421 -29.32 2.38 7.68
N LYS A 422 -29.25 2.81 8.95
CA LYS A 422 -30.40 3.04 9.83
C LYS A 422 -30.74 4.51 10.04
N ALA A 423 -29.81 5.42 9.69
CA ALA A 423 -30.06 6.85 9.61
C ALA A 423 -30.92 7.13 8.37
#